data_AF-A0A3P9AHP4-F1
#
_entry.id   AF-A0A3P9AHP4-F1
#
_cell.length_a   1.000
_cell.length_b   1.000
_cell.length_c   1.000
_cell.angle_alpha   90.00
_cell.angle_beta   90.00
_cell.angle_gamma   90.00
#
_symmetry.space_group_name_H-M   'P 1'
#
loop_
_entity.id
_entity.type
_entity.pdbx_description
1 polymer ?
#
loop_
_entity_poly.entity_id
_entity_poly.type
_entity_poly.pdbx_seq_one_letter_code
_entity_poly.pdbx_strand_id
1 'polypeptide(L)'
;IKTAKMGSSQTTHEDSGYVNENSTGLLPVLPLEVLEEMFLNVPPHQLVCVCRLVCREWKQLVDSDSLWRKRCRREGYLPCDAATLPKDWHLFYFLCIKRRNLIKNPKAEDKFNDWQIIANGGDKWGEEPVREPHPDTTVQRLFLTSLSPCLKLQLIHLEKEGYSPSFMDEFQPDIVISDWYAPRWDCGSQYEICVELLNHKKKTIEKFNPAPVIFEQWNDQKWNQMTHVFKNYGPGVRYIRFVHGGKDTQFWAGWYGIRVTNSSVEICPSVDR
;
A
#
# COMPACT_ATOMS: atom_id res chain seq x y z
N ILE A 1 13.19 -85.38 -62.14
CA ILE A 1 12.26 -84.67 -61.21
C ILE A 1 12.48 -83.18 -61.45
N LYS A 2 11.43 -82.50 -61.95
CA LYS A 2 11.40 -81.19 -62.64
C LYS A 2 12.11 -80.08 -61.83
N THR A 3 13.13 -79.34 -62.32
CA THR A 3 13.23 -78.22 -63.31
C THR A 3 12.29 -77.02 -63.11
N ALA A 4 12.88 -75.83 -62.82
CA ALA A 4 12.74 -74.54 -63.55
C ALA A 4 13.25 -73.36 -62.66
N LYS A 5 14.37 -72.70 -63.01
CA LYS A 5 14.53 -71.41 -63.76
C LYS A 5 14.01 -70.17 -63.00
N MET A 6 14.86 -69.25 -62.51
CA MET A 6 15.70 -68.24 -63.20
C MET A 6 14.89 -67.08 -63.81
N GLY A 7 15.16 -65.84 -63.34
CA GLY A 7 14.66 -64.58 -63.90
C GLY A 7 15.11 -63.37 -63.08
N SER A 8 16.14 -62.68 -63.57
CA SER A 8 16.69 -61.41 -63.09
C SER A 8 15.95 -60.18 -63.65
N SER A 9 16.03 -59.05 -62.94
CA SER A 9 16.20 -57.66 -63.48
C SER A 9 16.60 -56.76 -62.28
N GLN A 10 17.84 -56.25 -62.19
CA GLN A 10 18.29 -54.89 -62.60
C GLN A 10 17.50 -53.76 -61.88
N THR A 11 18.04 -52.72 -61.23
CA THR A 11 19.35 -52.03 -61.35
C THR A 11 19.48 -50.99 -60.20
N THR A 12 20.69 -50.88 -59.62
CA THR A 12 21.49 -49.67 -59.22
C THR A 12 20.85 -48.32 -58.86
N HIS A 13 21.25 -47.78 -57.69
CA HIS A 13 22.00 -46.53 -57.45
C HIS A 13 21.68 -46.02 -56.01
N GLU A 14 22.65 -46.06 -55.10
CA GLU A 14 23.58 -44.96 -54.76
C GLU A 14 22.91 -43.76 -54.07
N ASP A 15 23.41 -43.56 -52.84
CA ASP A 15 23.79 -42.27 -52.25
C ASP A 15 22.70 -41.24 -51.94
N SER A 16 22.52 -40.98 -50.64
CA SER A 16 22.92 -39.70 -50.08
C SER A 16 22.44 -39.60 -48.63
N GLY A 17 23.40 -39.32 -47.75
CA GLY A 17 23.14 -38.98 -46.37
C GLY A 17 22.30 -37.71 -46.28
N TYR A 18 21.20 -37.76 -45.56
CA TYR A 18 20.61 -36.57 -44.96
C TYR A 18 21.22 -36.37 -43.59
N VAL A 19 22.41 -35.74 -43.60
CA VAL A 19 22.90 -34.95 -42.49
C VAL A 19 21.87 -33.86 -42.26
N ASN A 20 21.14 -33.94 -41.14
CA ASN A 20 20.20 -32.91 -40.72
C ASN A 20 20.98 -31.77 -40.06
N GLU A 21 21.73 -31.03 -40.87
CA GLU A 21 22.32 -29.74 -40.51
C GLU A 21 21.34 -28.64 -40.87
N ASN A 22 20.63 -28.13 -39.85
CA ASN A 22 20.31 -26.71 -39.63
C ASN A 22 19.16 -26.57 -38.62
N SER A 23 19.44 -26.87 -37.36
CA SER A 23 18.78 -26.16 -36.26
C SER A 23 19.62 -24.91 -35.95
N THR A 24 19.51 -23.89 -36.80
CA THR A 24 19.84 -22.53 -36.38
C THR A 24 18.91 -22.20 -35.23
N GLY A 25 19.44 -22.18 -34.01
CA GLY A 25 18.72 -21.89 -32.76
C GLY A 25 18.23 -20.44 -32.64
N LEU A 26 17.65 -19.89 -33.71
CA LEU A 26 16.89 -18.66 -33.68
C LEU A 26 15.51 -18.99 -33.12
N LEU A 27 15.30 -18.63 -31.85
CA LEU A 27 13.95 -18.52 -31.32
C LEU A 27 13.11 -17.70 -32.31
N PRO A 28 11.89 -18.12 -32.66
CA PRO A 28 11.04 -17.36 -33.56
C PRO A 28 10.85 -15.95 -32.99
N VAL A 29 11.02 -14.94 -33.85
CA VAL A 29 10.77 -13.54 -33.48
C VAL A 29 9.28 -13.41 -33.19
N LEU A 30 8.93 -13.37 -31.90
CA LEU A 30 7.56 -13.19 -31.45
C LEU A 30 7.15 -11.74 -31.70
N PRO A 31 5.92 -11.48 -32.17
CA PRO A 31 5.38 -10.13 -32.23
C PRO A 31 5.39 -9.46 -30.84
N LEU A 32 5.65 -8.16 -30.80
CA LEU A 32 5.79 -7.42 -29.54
C LEU A 32 4.52 -7.50 -28.69
N GLU A 33 3.35 -7.55 -29.33
CA GLU A 33 2.05 -7.68 -28.66
C GLU A 33 1.92 -9.03 -27.94
N VAL A 34 2.43 -10.11 -28.53
CA VAL A 34 2.42 -11.44 -27.92
C VAL A 34 3.38 -11.46 -26.74
N LEU A 35 4.57 -10.87 -26.87
CA LEU A 35 5.53 -10.77 -25.78
C LEU A 35 4.97 -9.92 -24.61
N GLU A 36 4.26 -8.84 -24.90
CA GLU A 36 3.58 -8.02 -23.89
C GLU A 36 2.53 -8.84 -23.13
N GLU A 37 1.69 -9.60 -23.83
CA GLU A 37 0.72 -10.51 -23.21
C GLU A 37 1.39 -11.61 -22.38
N MET A 38 2.53 -12.14 -22.82
CA MET A 38 3.31 -13.09 -22.01
C MET A 38 3.80 -12.42 -20.72
N PHE A 39 4.33 -11.19 -20.80
CA PHE A 39 4.82 -10.45 -19.64
C PHE A 39 3.73 -10.10 -18.62
N LEU A 40 2.49 -9.88 -19.07
CA LEU A 40 1.35 -9.68 -18.16
C LEU A 40 1.09 -10.89 -17.25
N ASN A 41 1.55 -12.09 -17.64
CA ASN A 41 1.44 -13.30 -16.82
C ASN A 41 2.66 -13.56 -15.92
N VAL A 42 3.72 -12.75 -16.04
CA VAL A 42 4.93 -12.85 -15.22
C VAL A 42 4.76 -12.01 -13.94
N PRO A 43 5.23 -12.48 -12.77
CA PRO A 43 5.23 -11.68 -11.55
C PRO A 43 5.92 -10.32 -11.74
N PRO A 44 5.37 -9.20 -11.24
CA PRO A 44 5.87 -7.85 -11.51
C PRO A 44 7.34 -7.65 -11.14
N HIS A 45 7.75 -8.18 -9.99
CA HIS A 45 9.11 -8.08 -9.51
C HIS A 45 10.11 -8.82 -10.43
N GLN A 46 9.70 -9.94 -11.03
CA GLN A 46 10.55 -10.66 -11.99
C GLN A 46 10.68 -9.89 -13.30
N LEU A 47 9.64 -9.19 -13.74
CA LEU A 47 9.75 -8.33 -14.93
C LEU A 47 10.85 -7.29 -14.74
N VAL A 48 10.82 -6.58 -13.61
CA VAL A 48 11.74 -5.46 -13.32
C VAL A 48 13.15 -5.94 -13.02
N CYS A 49 13.30 -7.00 -12.22
CA CYS A 49 14.60 -7.45 -11.73
C CYS A 49 15.28 -8.50 -12.63
N VAL A 50 14.53 -9.23 -13.46
CA VAL A 50 15.05 -10.35 -14.25
C VAL A 50 14.81 -10.12 -15.74
N CYS A 51 13.55 -10.04 -16.19
CA CYS A 51 13.22 -9.95 -17.62
C CYS A 51 13.82 -8.70 -18.28
N ARG A 52 13.82 -7.57 -17.57
CA ARG A 52 14.44 -6.32 -18.01
C ARG A 52 15.94 -6.43 -18.32
N LEU A 53 16.63 -7.41 -17.76
CA LEU A 53 18.07 -7.63 -17.94
C LEU A 53 18.42 -8.62 -19.06
N VAL A 54 17.42 -9.28 -19.65
CA VAL A 54 17.63 -10.34 -20.67
C VAL A 54 18.17 -9.76 -21.97
N CYS A 55 17.50 -8.76 -22.54
CA CYS A 55 17.93 -8.09 -23.76
C CYS A 55 17.34 -6.67 -23.88
N ARG A 56 17.79 -5.91 -24.87
CA ARG A 56 17.35 -4.51 -25.09
C ARG A 56 15.86 -4.41 -25.39
N GLU A 57 15.30 -5.35 -26.15
CA GLU A 57 13.88 -5.36 -26.52
C GLU A 57 12.99 -5.63 -25.29
N TRP A 58 13.36 -6.61 -24.47
CA TRP A 58 12.66 -6.90 -23.22
C TRP A 58 12.74 -5.73 -22.25
N LYS A 59 13.90 -5.06 -22.17
CA LYS A 59 14.05 -3.83 -21.40
C LYS A 59 13.09 -2.73 -21.86
N GLN A 60 13.00 -2.48 -23.17
CA GLN A 60 12.11 -1.45 -23.72
C GLN A 60 10.64 -1.77 -23.43
N LEU A 61 10.25 -3.05 -23.51
CA LEU A 61 8.89 -3.48 -23.21
C LEU A 61 8.57 -3.40 -21.71
N VAL A 62 9.50 -3.80 -20.83
CA VAL A 62 9.31 -3.67 -19.37
C VAL A 62 9.28 -2.20 -18.94
N ASP A 63 10.06 -1.33 -19.58
CA ASP A 63 10.08 0.11 -19.30
C ASP A 63 8.91 0.86 -19.99
N SER A 64 8.03 0.17 -20.73
CA SER A 64 6.93 0.80 -21.47
C SER A 64 5.70 1.08 -20.59
N ASP A 65 5.08 2.24 -20.78
CA ASP A 65 3.80 2.57 -20.14
C ASP A 65 2.67 1.62 -20.55
N SER A 66 2.72 1.06 -21.77
CA SER A 66 1.66 0.22 -22.30
C SER A 66 1.48 -1.05 -21.48
N LEU A 67 2.59 -1.70 -21.10
CA LEU A 67 2.60 -2.95 -20.34
C LEU A 67 1.95 -2.73 -18.98
N TRP A 68 2.42 -1.74 -18.23
CA TRP A 68 1.92 -1.46 -16.89
C TRP A 68 0.49 -0.92 -16.90
N ARG A 69 0.10 -0.13 -17.90
CA ARG A 69 -1.28 0.32 -18.07
C ARG A 69 -2.23 -0.84 -18.37
N LYS A 70 -1.84 -1.76 -19.26
CA LYS A 70 -2.61 -2.99 -19.55
C LYS A 70 -2.73 -3.84 -18.30
N ARG A 71 -1.64 -4.01 -17.55
CA ARG A 71 -1.62 -4.75 -16.28
C ARG A 71 -2.56 -4.14 -15.25
N CYS A 72 -2.46 -2.83 -15.02
CA CYS A 72 -3.34 -2.08 -14.13
C CYS A 72 -4.81 -2.34 -14.47
N ARG A 73 -5.19 -2.22 -15.75
CA ARG A 73 -6.57 -2.49 -16.19
C ARG A 73 -7.01 -3.92 -15.93
N ARG A 74 -6.16 -4.91 -16.24
CA ARG A 74 -6.45 -6.34 -16.05
C ARG A 74 -6.65 -6.70 -14.58
N GLU A 75 -5.89 -6.05 -13.68
CA GLU A 75 -5.94 -6.27 -12.24
C GLU A 75 -6.89 -5.31 -11.49
N GLY A 76 -7.58 -4.41 -12.22
CA GLY A 76 -8.58 -3.49 -11.65
C GLY A 76 -8.00 -2.24 -10.99
N TYR A 77 -6.73 -1.93 -11.20
CA TYR A 77 -6.11 -0.68 -10.74
C TYR A 77 -6.40 0.45 -11.73
N LEU A 78 -7.23 1.39 -11.32
CA LEU A 78 -7.60 2.57 -12.09
C LEU A 78 -7.02 3.83 -11.43
N PRO A 79 -6.45 4.77 -12.20
CA PRO A 79 -6.18 6.11 -11.69
C PRO A 79 -7.47 6.73 -11.16
N CYS A 80 -7.39 7.43 -10.03
CA CYS A 80 -8.56 8.07 -9.39
C CYS A 80 -9.22 9.13 -10.29
N ASP A 81 -8.43 9.80 -11.13
CA ASP A 81 -8.91 10.83 -12.06
C ASP A 81 -8.42 10.52 -13.49
N ALA A 82 -9.36 10.53 -14.43
CA ALA A 82 -9.07 10.30 -15.85
C ALA A 82 -8.32 11.48 -16.49
N ALA A 83 -8.37 12.67 -15.90
CA ALA A 83 -7.69 13.87 -16.39
C ALA A 83 -6.20 13.93 -15.99
N THR A 84 -5.80 13.25 -14.91
CA THR A 84 -4.42 13.21 -14.42
C THR A 84 -3.83 11.80 -14.56
N LEU A 85 -3.41 11.46 -15.78
CA LEU A 85 -2.72 10.20 -16.03
C LEU A 85 -1.42 10.11 -15.20
N PRO A 86 -1.11 8.93 -14.63
CA PRO A 86 0.17 8.73 -13.94
C PRO A 86 1.34 9.07 -14.85
N LYS A 87 2.33 9.79 -14.30
CA LYS A 87 3.58 10.12 -15.00
C LYS A 87 4.44 8.88 -15.28
N ASP A 88 4.33 7.88 -14.42
CA ASP A 88 5.03 6.60 -14.51
C ASP A 88 4.04 5.48 -14.11
N TRP A 89 3.61 4.69 -15.09
CA TRP A 89 2.65 3.61 -14.88
C TRP A 89 3.23 2.43 -14.10
N HIS A 90 4.53 2.21 -14.19
CA HIS A 90 5.24 1.19 -13.44
C HIS A 90 5.22 1.51 -11.94
N LEU A 91 5.59 2.74 -11.56
CA LEU A 91 5.54 3.19 -10.17
C LEU A 91 4.11 3.23 -9.62
N PHE A 92 3.16 3.69 -10.43
CA PHE A 92 1.74 3.67 -10.08
C PHE A 92 1.28 2.25 -9.71
N TYR A 93 1.58 1.26 -10.56
CA TYR A 93 1.22 -0.13 -10.31
C TYR A 93 1.81 -0.65 -9.00
N PHE A 94 3.12 -0.43 -8.78
CA PHE A 94 3.78 -0.91 -7.57
C PHE A 94 3.26 -0.24 -6.29
N LEU A 95 2.83 1.02 -6.37
CA LEU A 95 2.16 1.70 -5.27
C LEU A 95 0.77 1.12 -5.01
N CYS A 96 -0.01 0.83 -6.04
CA CYS A 96 -1.31 0.18 -5.91
C CYS A 96 -1.22 -1.18 -5.20
N ILE A 97 -0.30 -2.05 -5.64
CA ILE A 97 -0.18 -3.40 -5.03
C ILE A 97 0.42 -3.36 -3.62
N LYS A 98 1.22 -2.33 -3.28
CA LYS A 98 1.83 -2.17 -1.95
C LYS A 98 0.94 -1.41 -0.98
N ARG A 99 -0.13 -0.78 -1.47
CA ARG A 99 -1.04 0.05 -0.66
C ARG A 99 -1.65 -0.80 0.45
N ARG A 100 -1.40 -0.38 1.69
CA ARG A 100 -1.92 -0.99 2.91
C ARG A 100 -1.80 0.02 4.05
N ASN A 101 -2.54 -0.23 5.13
CA ASN A 101 -2.36 0.53 6.36
C ASN A 101 -0.99 0.21 6.99
N LEU A 102 -0.18 1.24 7.23
CA LEU A 102 1.11 1.15 7.92
C LEU A 102 0.98 1.26 9.44
N ILE A 103 -0.19 1.65 9.94
CA ILE A 103 -0.47 1.64 11.38
C ILE A 103 -0.72 0.20 11.83
N LYS A 104 0.03 -0.22 12.85
CA LYS A 104 -0.15 -1.52 13.51
C LYS A 104 -1.19 -1.40 14.62
N ASN A 105 -1.99 -2.45 14.78
CA ASN A 105 -3.07 -2.53 15.76
C ASN A 105 -3.99 -1.28 15.76
N PRO A 106 -4.57 -0.89 14.61
CA PRO A 106 -5.39 0.31 14.51
C PRO A 106 -6.74 0.20 15.22
N LYS A 107 -7.25 -1.03 15.41
CA LYS A 107 -8.60 -1.35 15.90
C LYS A 107 -8.64 -1.86 17.34
N ALA A 108 -7.56 -1.69 18.11
CA ALA A 108 -7.44 -2.14 19.50
C ALA A 108 -7.65 -3.66 19.70
N GLU A 109 -7.44 -4.47 18.66
CA GLU A 109 -7.61 -5.93 18.72
C GLU A 109 -6.58 -6.59 19.64
N ASP A 110 -5.38 -6.01 19.69
CA ASP A 110 -4.26 -6.49 20.51
C ASP A 110 -3.91 -5.48 21.62
N LYS A 111 -4.94 -4.97 22.31
CA LYS A 111 -4.82 -3.95 23.37
C LYS A 111 -3.98 -2.77 22.87
N PHE A 112 -2.91 -2.41 23.58
CA PHE A 112 -1.99 -1.32 23.24
C PHE A 112 -0.68 -1.79 22.58
N ASN A 113 -0.60 -3.03 22.11
CA ASN A 113 0.59 -3.51 21.42
C ASN A 113 0.87 -2.65 20.17
N ASP A 114 2.15 -2.45 19.89
CA ASP A 114 2.70 -1.52 18.87
C ASP A 114 2.41 -0.02 19.08
N TRP A 115 1.73 0.37 20.16
CA TRP A 115 1.53 1.77 20.53
C TRP A 115 2.44 2.19 21.67
N GLN A 116 3.17 3.29 21.48
CA GLN A 116 3.91 3.93 22.55
C GLN A 116 2.99 4.93 23.26
N ILE A 117 2.67 4.67 24.53
CA ILE A 117 1.89 5.60 25.35
C ILE A 117 2.80 6.76 25.76
N ILE A 118 2.44 8.00 25.36
CA ILE A 118 3.21 9.21 25.68
C ILE A 118 2.56 10.02 26.81
N ALA A 119 1.25 9.93 26.97
CA ALA A 119 0.51 10.47 28.12
C ALA A 119 -0.57 9.47 28.52
N ASN A 120 -0.75 9.30 29.83
CA ASN A 120 -1.62 8.28 30.40
C ASN A 120 -2.30 8.78 31.68
N GLY A 121 -2.93 9.95 31.59
CA GLY A 121 -3.52 10.61 32.75
C GLY A 121 -4.85 9.98 33.22
N GLY A 122 -5.31 10.38 34.41
CA GLY A 122 -6.57 9.88 34.98
C GLY A 122 -6.53 8.38 35.24
N ASP A 123 -7.61 7.69 34.89
CA ASP A 123 -7.74 6.23 34.91
C ASP A 123 -7.04 5.54 33.74
N LYS A 124 -6.12 6.26 33.08
CA LYS A 124 -5.28 5.80 31.97
C LYS A 124 -6.10 5.51 30.70
N TRP A 125 -5.40 5.14 29.63
CA TRP A 125 -6.02 4.55 28.46
C TRP A 125 -6.74 3.26 28.83
N GLY A 126 -7.95 3.10 28.30
CA GLY A 126 -8.72 1.87 28.38
C GLY A 126 -9.10 1.37 26.99
N GLU A 127 -9.68 0.17 26.95
CA GLU A 127 -10.25 -0.41 25.74
C GLU A 127 -11.66 -0.95 26.01
N GLU A 128 -12.58 -0.77 25.07
CA GLU A 128 -13.93 -1.33 25.14
C GLU A 128 -14.35 -1.93 23.79
N PRO A 129 -15.26 -2.92 23.78
CA PRO A 129 -15.94 -3.31 22.56
C PRO A 129 -16.81 -2.17 22.05
N VAL A 130 -16.96 -2.08 20.74
CA VAL A 130 -17.83 -1.10 20.08
C VAL A 130 -19.28 -1.37 20.49
N ARG A 131 -19.93 -0.38 21.11
CA ARG A 131 -21.35 -0.41 21.46
C ARG A 131 -22.20 0.29 20.41
N GLU A 132 -21.73 1.44 19.94
CA GLU A 132 -22.37 2.22 18.88
C GLU A 132 -21.78 1.82 17.53
N PRO A 133 -22.60 1.36 16.56
CA PRO A 133 -22.10 0.83 15.29
C PRO A 133 -21.13 1.78 14.59
N HIS A 134 -19.91 1.31 14.37
CA HIS A 134 -18.94 2.00 13.55
C HIS A 134 -19.29 1.80 12.06
N PRO A 135 -19.11 2.80 11.17
CA PRO A 135 -19.41 2.65 9.74
C PRO A 135 -18.69 1.47 9.06
N ASP A 136 -17.44 1.22 9.46
CA ASP A 136 -16.72 -0.03 9.16
C ASP A 136 -17.12 -1.11 10.17
N THR A 137 -17.87 -2.11 9.70
CA THR A 137 -18.41 -3.25 10.49
C THR A 137 -17.34 -4.21 10.99
N THR A 138 -16.11 -4.13 10.46
CA THR A 138 -14.98 -4.94 10.95
C THR A 138 -14.37 -4.38 12.23
N VAL A 139 -14.73 -3.15 12.63
CA VAL A 139 -14.25 -2.53 13.86
C VAL A 139 -15.05 -3.07 15.05
N GLN A 140 -14.40 -3.85 15.91
CA GLN A 140 -15.04 -4.47 17.07
C GLN A 140 -14.60 -3.88 18.40
N ARG A 141 -13.45 -3.19 18.45
CA ARG A 141 -12.91 -2.57 19.66
C ARG A 141 -12.41 -1.15 19.38
N LEU A 142 -12.26 -0.39 20.45
CA LEU A 142 -11.81 0.99 20.42
C LEU A 142 -10.97 1.31 21.65
N PHE A 143 -10.20 2.40 21.55
CA PHE A 143 -9.43 2.96 22.64
C PHE A 143 -10.20 4.09 23.31
N LEU A 144 -10.10 4.17 24.63
CA LEU A 144 -10.75 5.16 25.48
C LEU A 144 -9.73 6.05 26.18
N THR A 145 -9.98 7.34 26.16
CA THR A 145 -9.24 8.29 27.00
C THR A 145 -9.98 8.57 28.32
N SER A 146 -9.24 9.00 29.33
CA SER A 146 -9.77 9.34 30.66
C SER A 146 -9.87 10.87 30.84
N LEU A 147 -9.97 11.33 32.09
CA LEU A 147 -10.18 12.72 32.47
C LEU A 147 -8.98 13.64 32.24
N SER A 148 -7.79 13.07 32.18
CA SER A 148 -6.55 13.79 31.90
C SER A 148 -5.98 13.35 30.55
N PRO A 149 -5.10 14.16 29.92
CA PRO A 149 -4.56 13.86 28.60
C PRO A 149 -4.02 12.43 28.50
N CYS A 150 -4.61 11.69 27.57
CA CYS A 150 -4.21 10.35 27.17
C CYS A 150 -3.79 10.44 25.71
N LEU A 151 -2.51 10.18 25.45
CA LEU A 151 -1.92 10.28 24.11
C LEU A 151 -1.10 9.03 23.82
N LYS A 152 -1.23 8.52 22.61
CA LYS A 152 -0.44 7.40 22.11
C LYS A 152 0.18 7.71 20.76
N LEU A 153 1.32 7.09 20.50
CA LEU A 153 2.20 7.35 19.39
C LEU A 153 2.56 6.06 18.65
N GLN A 154 2.63 6.14 17.33
CA GLN A 154 3.34 5.15 16.53
C GLN A 154 4.32 5.85 15.59
N LEU A 155 5.56 5.35 15.55
CA LEU A 155 6.61 5.85 14.68
C LEU A 155 6.83 4.84 13.55
N ILE A 156 6.37 5.18 12.35
CA ILE A 156 6.50 4.35 11.15
C ILE A 156 7.87 4.64 10.52
N HIS A 157 8.63 3.58 10.21
CA HIS A 157 9.89 3.69 9.47
C HIS A 157 9.69 3.24 8.02
N LEU A 158 9.65 4.19 7.10
CA LEU A 158 9.21 3.95 5.72
C LEU A 158 10.07 2.93 4.97
N GLU A 159 11.38 2.96 5.19
CA GLU A 159 12.30 2.00 4.56
C GLU A 159 12.06 0.57 5.01
N LYS A 160 11.73 0.36 6.30
CA LYS A 160 11.36 -0.97 6.82
C LYS A 160 10.01 -1.44 6.27
N GLU A 161 9.14 -0.50 5.91
CA GLU A 161 7.86 -0.77 5.25
C GLU A 161 8.00 -0.97 3.73
N GLY A 162 9.22 -0.90 3.18
CA GLY A 162 9.51 -1.18 1.78
C GLY A 162 9.43 0.05 0.85
N TYR A 163 9.50 1.26 1.41
CA TYR A 163 9.58 2.53 0.69
C TYR A 163 10.99 3.12 0.81
N SER A 164 11.78 3.02 -0.26
CA SER A 164 13.19 3.40 -0.21
C SER A 164 13.39 4.92 -0.07
N PRO A 165 14.53 5.37 0.49
CA PRO A 165 14.92 6.77 0.54
C PRO A 165 14.80 7.52 -0.80
N SER A 166 15.36 6.98 -1.88
CA SER A 166 15.34 7.61 -3.21
C SER A 166 13.91 7.74 -3.75
N PHE A 167 13.10 6.70 -3.55
CA PHE A 167 11.70 6.71 -3.97
C PHE A 167 10.90 7.81 -3.25
N MET A 168 11.07 7.95 -1.93
CA MET A 168 10.40 8.99 -1.16
C MET A 168 10.89 10.41 -1.51
N ASP A 169 12.14 10.56 -1.96
CA ASP A 169 12.73 11.86 -2.29
C ASP A 169 12.33 12.35 -3.69
N GLU A 170 12.35 11.43 -4.67
CA GLU A 170 12.12 11.74 -6.08
C GLU A 170 10.63 11.71 -6.45
N PHE A 171 9.92 10.66 -6.04
CA PHE A 171 8.52 10.47 -6.42
C PHE A 171 7.56 11.21 -5.48
N GLN A 172 7.88 11.27 -4.19
CA GLN A 172 7.05 11.91 -3.15
C GLN A 172 5.58 11.49 -3.23
N PRO A 173 5.26 10.18 -3.09
CA PRO A 173 3.88 9.70 -3.17
C PRO A 173 3.00 10.34 -2.10
N ASP A 174 1.71 10.48 -2.37
CA ASP A 174 0.74 11.01 -1.40
C ASP A 174 0.73 10.15 -0.14
N ILE A 175 0.83 10.80 1.02
CA ILE A 175 0.70 10.13 2.32
C ILE A 175 -0.66 10.48 2.88
N VAL A 176 -1.56 9.51 2.85
CA VAL A 176 -2.94 9.67 3.32
C VAL A 176 -3.02 9.18 4.75
N ILE A 177 -3.55 10.02 5.63
CA ILE A 177 -3.83 9.64 7.02
C ILE A 177 -5.33 9.71 7.26
N SER A 178 -5.82 8.77 8.05
CA SER A 178 -7.18 8.84 8.58
C SER A 178 -7.25 8.38 10.03
N ASP A 179 -8.21 8.91 10.77
CA ASP A 179 -8.46 8.47 12.13
C ASP A 179 -9.94 8.62 12.48
N TRP A 180 -10.50 7.64 13.18
CA TRP A 180 -11.89 7.66 13.59
C TRP A 180 -12.01 7.95 15.07
N TYR A 181 -12.88 8.90 15.41
CA TYR A 181 -13.09 9.35 16.77
C TYR A 181 -14.58 9.62 17.07
N ALA A 182 -14.99 9.38 18.31
CA ALA A 182 -16.35 9.64 18.76
C ALA A 182 -16.40 10.09 20.23
N PRO A 183 -17.18 11.13 20.56
CA PRO A 183 -17.46 11.48 21.96
C PRO A 183 -18.44 10.49 22.60
N ARG A 184 -18.55 10.48 23.93
CA ARG A 184 -19.71 9.89 24.61
C ARG A 184 -20.83 10.93 24.75
N TRP A 185 -22.09 10.50 24.79
CA TRP A 185 -23.21 11.46 24.83
C TRP A 185 -23.27 12.20 26.15
N ASP A 186 -23.01 11.50 27.24
CA ASP A 186 -23.19 11.97 28.60
C ASP A 186 -21.99 12.78 29.12
N CYS A 187 -20.93 12.96 28.32
CA CYS A 187 -19.75 13.71 28.71
C CYS A 187 -19.17 14.52 27.55
N GLY A 188 -18.81 15.77 27.81
CA GLY A 188 -17.97 16.52 26.90
C GLY A 188 -16.57 15.94 26.81
N SER A 189 -15.95 16.02 25.64
CA SER A 189 -14.61 15.46 25.41
C SER A 189 -13.84 16.26 24.37
N GLN A 190 -12.52 16.11 24.40
CA GLN A 190 -11.60 16.74 23.47
C GLN A 190 -10.84 15.65 22.71
N TYR A 191 -10.78 15.78 21.39
CA TYR A 191 -9.95 14.98 20.49
C TYR A 191 -8.77 15.81 19.98
N GLU A 192 -7.59 15.20 19.90
CA GLU A 192 -6.41 15.80 19.30
C GLU A 192 -5.60 14.79 18.48
N ILE A 193 -5.01 15.28 17.39
CA ILE A 193 -4.16 14.51 16.48
C ILE A 193 -3.01 15.38 16.00
N CYS A 194 -1.82 14.79 15.93
CA CYS A 194 -0.61 15.39 15.40
C CYS A 194 0.14 14.35 14.58
N VAL A 195 0.27 14.58 13.27
CA VAL A 195 1.05 13.74 12.37
C VAL A 195 2.22 14.54 11.82
N GLU A 196 3.42 14.00 11.93
CA GLU A 196 4.65 14.66 11.45
C GLU A 196 5.39 13.77 10.45
N LEU A 197 5.77 14.35 9.32
CA LEU A 197 6.74 13.77 8.40
C LEU A 197 8.14 14.16 8.89
N LEU A 198 9.00 13.16 9.12
CA LEU A 198 10.30 13.37 9.73
C LEU A 198 11.44 12.89 8.83
N ASN A 199 12.56 13.59 8.91
CA ASN A 199 13.78 13.21 8.22
C ASN A 199 14.59 12.11 8.93
N HIS A 200 15.74 11.72 8.37
CA HIS A 200 16.64 10.71 8.96
C HIS A 200 17.11 11.02 10.39
N LYS A 201 17.16 12.31 10.79
CA LYS A 201 17.48 12.77 12.15
C LYS A 201 16.24 12.91 13.05
N LYS A 202 15.08 12.42 12.60
CA LYS A 202 13.77 12.58 13.24
C LYS A 202 13.35 14.05 13.45
N LYS A 203 13.87 14.98 12.64
CA LYS A 203 13.41 16.37 12.61
C LYS A 203 12.22 16.50 11.68
N THR A 204 11.25 17.31 12.08
CA THR A 204 10.02 17.59 11.34
C THR A 204 10.33 18.31 10.03
N ILE A 205 9.83 17.76 8.92
CA ILE A 205 9.80 18.35 7.59
C ILE A 205 8.45 19.04 7.41
N GLU A 206 7.37 18.31 7.67
CA GLU A 206 6.00 18.80 7.58
C GLU A 206 5.17 18.25 8.74
N LYS A 207 4.16 19.02 9.16
CA LYS A 207 3.33 18.71 10.33
C LYS A 207 1.87 19.04 10.05
N PHE A 208 1.02 18.05 10.26
CA PHE A 208 -0.41 18.19 10.39
C PHE A 208 -0.79 18.19 11.87
N ASN A 209 -1.29 19.32 12.36
CA ASN A 209 -1.69 19.50 13.75
C ASN A 209 -2.87 20.49 13.82
N PRO A 210 -4.08 20.03 13.45
CA PRO A 210 -5.27 20.87 13.53
C PRO A 210 -5.55 21.28 14.99
N ALA A 211 -6.40 22.30 15.15
CA ALA A 211 -6.91 22.63 16.48
C ALA A 211 -7.67 21.43 17.07
N PRO A 212 -7.59 21.20 18.40
CA PRO A 212 -8.36 20.14 19.03
C PRO A 212 -9.85 20.27 18.74
N VAL A 213 -10.50 19.14 18.51
CA VAL A 213 -11.95 19.09 18.31
C VAL A 213 -12.62 18.91 19.67
N ILE A 214 -13.56 19.78 20.00
CA ILE A 214 -14.25 19.79 21.28
C ILE A 214 -15.70 19.37 21.05
N PHE A 215 -16.16 18.42 21.87
CA PHE A 215 -17.55 17.99 21.93
C PHE A 215 -18.16 18.41 23.26
N GLU A 216 -19.35 19.00 23.19
CA GLU A 216 -20.14 19.32 24.36
C GLU A 216 -20.82 18.08 24.93
N GLN A 217 -21.24 18.16 26.19
CA GLN A 217 -22.13 17.18 26.79
C GLN A 217 -23.49 17.17 26.05
N TRP A 218 -24.17 16.03 26.05
CA TRP A 218 -25.44 15.79 25.36
C TRP A 218 -25.33 15.87 23.83
N ASN A 219 -24.21 15.38 23.30
CA ASN A 219 -23.97 15.24 21.87
C ASN A 219 -24.60 13.96 21.27
N ASP A 220 -24.50 13.82 19.96
CA ASP A 220 -25.10 12.71 19.19
C ASP A 220 -24.24 11.45 19.12
N GLN A 221 -23.07 11.42 19.77
CA GLN A 221 -22.13 10.30 19.81
C GLN A 221 -21.62 9.80 18.47
N LYS A 222 -21.78 10.58 17.41
CA LYS A 222 -21.45 10.10 16.08
C LYS A 222 -19.96 9.87 15.92
N TRP A 223 -19.65 8.83 15.17
CA TRP A 223 -18.33 8.60 14.63
C TRP A 223 -17.99 9.68 13.60
N ASN A 224 -16.85 10.32 13.81
CA ASN A 224 -16.28 11.30 12.91
C ASN A 224 -14.97 10.74 12.34
N GLN A 225 -14.68 11.05 11.08
CA GLN A 225 -13.44 10.69 10.44
C GLN A 225 -12.60 11.94 10.21
N MET A 226 -11.38 11.95 10.75
CA MET A 226 -10.35 12.92 10.39
C MET A 226 -9.57 12.37 9.21
N THR A 227 -9.35 13.17 8.17
CA THR A 227 -8.48 12.80 7.05
C THR A 227 -7.53 13.93 6.69
N HIS A 228 -6.32 13.58 6.27
CA HIS A 228 -5.37 14.54 5.72
C HIS A 228 -4.48 13.85 4.68
N VAL A 229 -4.02 14.61 3.70
CA VAL A 229 -3.12 14.11 2.66
C VAL A 229 -1.92 15.04 2.59
N PHE A 230 -0.73 14.50 2.89
CA PHE A 230 0.51 15.21 2.64
C PHE A 230 0.89 15.02 1.17
N LYS A 231 1.13 16.13 0.48
CA LYS A 231 1.52 16.18 -0.94
C LYS A 231 2.69 17.12 -1.10
N ASN A 232 3.59 16.82 -2.04
CA ASN A 232 4.71 17.70 -2.38
C ASN A 232 5.51 18.15 -1.14
N TYR A 233 5.69 17.24 -0.17
CA TYR A 233 6.34 17.49 1.13
C TYR A 233 7.86 17.70 1.03
N GLY A 234 8.42 17.62 -0.17
CA GLY A 234 9.84 17.75 -0.44
C GLY A 234 10.64 16.49 -0.08
N PRO A 235 11.92 16.45 -0.46
CA PRO A 235 12.76 15.29 -0.19
C PRO A 235 13.12 15.18 1.30
N GLY A 236 13.47 13.97 1.72
CA GLY A 236 14.10 13.68 3.00
C GLY A 236 13.21 12.94 3.99
N VAL A 237 11.94 12.67 3.68
CA VAL A 237 11.00 11.96 4.57
C VAL A 237 11.45 10.50 4.75
N ARG A 238 11.61 10.07 6.00
CA ARG A 238 12.03 8.71 6.38
C ARG A 238 11.14 8.08 7.44
N TYR A 239 10.50 8.91 8.26
CA TYR A 239 9.59 8.45 9.28
C TYR A 239 8.28 9.24 9.25
N ILE A 240 7.22 8.59 9.70
CA ILE A 240 5.94 9.24 9.99
C ILE A 240 5.69 9.04 11.49
N ARG A 241 5.52 10.13 12.22
CA ARG A 241 5.11 10.10 13.62
C ARG A 241 3.62 10.39 13.68
N PHE A 242 2.83 9.40 14.07
CA PHE A 242 1.40 9.51 14.25
C PHE A 242 1.09 9.58 15.75
N VAL A 243 0.50 10.69 16.21
CA VAL A 243 0.08 10.88 17.60
C VAL A 243 -1.38 11.27 17.62
N HIS A 244 -2.16 10.64 18.49
CA HIS A 244 -3.53 11.05 18.73
C HIS A 244 -3.97 10.73 20.16
N GLY A 245 -5.12 11.26 20.53
CA GLY A 245 -5.80 10.95 21.77
C GLY A 245 -6.67 12.13 22.21
N GLY A 246 -6.65 12.41 23.50
CA GLY A 246 -7.49 13.43 24.08
C GLY A 246 -7.81 13.18 25.54
N LYS A 247 -8.93 13.75 25.98
CA LYS A 247 -9.39 13.71 27.37
C LYS A 247 -10.88 14.04 27.46
N ASP A 248 -11.48 13.86 28.63
CA ASP A 248 -12.78 14.46 28.94
C ASP A 248 -12.68 15.99 29.16
N THR A 249 -13.84 16.65 29.26
CA THR A 249 -13.93 18.06 29.67
C THR A 249 -14.70 18.27 30.99
N GLN A 250 -15.21 17.20 31.60
CA GLN A 250 -16.02 17.24 32.84
C GLN A 250 -15.25 16.76 34.08
N PHE A 251 -14.02 16.26 33.90
CA PHE A 251 -13.14 15.74 34.95
C PHE A 251 -13.75 14.58 35.74
N TRP A 252 -14.44 13.67 35.04
CA TRP A 252 -15.13 12.53 35.65
C TRP A 252 -14.21 11.31 35.72
N ALA A 253 -14.13 10.68 36.90
CA ALA A 253 -13.36 9.45 37.06
C ALA A 253 -13.91 8.35 36.14
N GLY A 254 -13.01 7.62 35.49
CA GLY A 254 -13.28 6.59 34.49
C GLY A 254 -12.87 6.99 33.08
N TRP A 255 -13.54 6.39 32.11
CA TRP A 255 -13.26 6.52 30.67
C TRP A 255 -14.34 7.33 29.97
N TYR A 256 -14.43 8.61 30.34
CA TYR A 256 -15.40 9.56 29.78
C TYR A 256 -14.82 10.47 28.69
N GLY A 257 -13.55 10.29 28.34
CA GLY A 257 -12.91 11.05 27.28
C GLY A 257 -13.30 10.60 25.87
N ILE A 258 -12.57 11.09 24.88
CA ILE A 258 -12.75 10.71 23.48
C ILE A 258 -12.43 9.22 23.25
N ARG A 259 -13.22 8.60 22.38
CA ARG A 259 -13.04 7.25 21.85
C ARG A 259 -12.32 7.34 20.50
N VAL A 260 -11.29 6.53 20.26
CA VAL A 260 -10.55 6.50 18.99
C VAL A 260 -10.32 5.07 18.49
N THR A 261 -10.36 4.86 17.18
CA THR A 261 -10.12 3.54 16.54
C THR A 261 -9.85 3.71 15.04
N ASN A 262 -9.56 2.59 14.38
CA ASN A 262 -9.43 2.48 12.92
C ASN A 262 -8.50 3.53 12.28
N SER A 263 -7.40 3.85 12.97
CA SER A 263 -6.38 4.78 12.48
C SER A 263 -5.67 4.21 11.26
N SER A 264 -5.35 5.04 10.27
CA SER A 264 -4.58 4.61 9.11
C SER A 264 -3.54 5.61 8.64
N VAL A 265 -2.46 5.06 8.09
CA VAL A 265 -1.47 5.78 7.30
C VAL A 265 -1.21 4.93 6.06
N GLU A 266 -1.45 5.47 4.87
CA GLU A 266 -1.28 4.79 3.59
C GLU A 266 -0.41 5.63 2.65
N ILE A 267 0.42 4.95 1.86
CA ILE A 267 1.21 5.56 0.79
C ILE A 267 0.50 5.26 -0.53
N CYS A 268 0.06 6.32 -1.22
CA CYS A 268 -0.81 6.24 -2.38
C CYS A 268 -0.15 6.84 -3.63
N PRO A 269 -0.44 6.31 -4.84
CA PRO A 269 0.10 6.84 -6.09
C PRO A 269 -0.41 8.24 -6.44
N SER A 270 -1.67 8.53 -6.10
CA SER A 270 -2.28 9.85 -6.07
C SER A 270 -3.69 9.73 -5.49
N VAL A 271 -4.09 10.68 -4.66
CA VAL A 271 -5.48 10.84 -4.22
C VAL A 271 -5.89 12.26 -4.58
N ASP A 272 -6.67 12.45 -5.65
CA ASP A 272 -7.24 13.76 -5.95
C ASP A 272 -8.77 13.78 -5.80
N ARG A 273 -9.17 14.69 -4.90
CA ARG A 273 -10.45 15.35 -4.58
C ARG A 273 -11.72 14.51 -4.50
#